data_AF-A0A4U9VUZ8-F1
#
_entry.id   AF-A0A4U9VUZ8-F1
#
_cell.length_a   1.000
_cell.length_b   1.000
_cell.length_c   1.000
_cell.angle_alpha   90.00
_cell.angle_beta   90.00
_cell.angle_gamma   90.00
#
_symmetry.space_group_name_H-M   'P 1'
#
loop_
_entity.id
_entity.type
_entity.pdbx_description
1 polymer ?
#
loop_
_entity_poly.entity_id
_entity_poly.type
_entity_poly.pdbx_seq_one_letter_code
_entity_poly.pdbx_strand_id
1 'polypeptide(L)'
;MKTSPTISLSRRRFLTQLGGLTAIGMIGPSLLMPKNALAQGSAGSGLQEGLLTGSHWGAIRATVMDGRFVAAKPFEMDKYPSKMIAGLPDHVHGTARIRYPMVRIDWMRKRHLSDTTQRGDNRFVRVTWDEALNLFYQELERVQKTYGPSALLSGTGWQSTGMLHNASGMLARALFPARGIGWHRRRLLHGRGPGDPATSRGSDGSL
;
A
#
# COMPACT_ATOMS: atom_id res chain seq x y z
N MET A 1 12.66 -52.56 -49.89
CA MET A 1 13.68 -51.79 -49.10
C MET A 1 13.63 -50.35 -49.60
N LYS A 2 13.41 -49.27 -48.84
CA LYS A 2 13.59 -48.95 -47.41
C LYS A 2 12.34 -48.22 -46.89
N THR A 3 11.92 -48.50 -45.66
CA THR A 3 10.95 -47.66 -44.93
C THR A 3 11.71 -46.63 -44.09
N SER A 4 11.45 -45.34 -44.29
CA SER A 4 12.01 -44.27 -43.47
C SER A 4 11.13 -44.03 -42.23
N PRO A 5 11.70 -43.88 -41.01
CA PRO A 5 10.91 -43.65 -39.82
C PRO A 5 10.47 -42.17 -39.72
N THR A 6 9.16 -41.92 -39.67
CA THR A 6 8.59 -40.59 -39.44
C THR A 6 8.57 -40.32 -37.93
N ILE A 7 9.40 -39.38 -37.45
CA ILE A 7 9.42 -38.97 -36.04
C ILE A 7 8.25 -38.00 -35.79
N SER A 8 7.28 -38.43 -34.98
CA SER A 8 6.17 -37.58 -34.51
C SER A 8 6.53 -36.89 -33.20
N LEU A 9 6.76 -35.57 -33.26
CA LEU A 9 7.00 -34.71 -32.11
C LEU A 9 5.66 -34.14 -31.59
N SER A 10 5.21 -34.62 -30.43
CA SER A 10 4.01 -34.09 -29.76
C SER A 10 4.33 -32.81 -28.97
N ARG A 11 3.45 -31.81 -29.08
CA ARG A 11 3.51 -30.52 -28.35
C ARG A 11 3.76 -30.69 -26.85
N ARG A 12 3.25 -31.78 -26.27
CA ARG A 12 3.45 -32.10 -24.85
C ARG A 12 4.90 -32.43 -24.53
N ARG A 13 5.58 -33.23 -25.37
CA ARG A 13 7.00 -33.59 -25.18
C ARG A 13 7.91 -32.37 -25.38
N PHE A 14 7.59 -31.49 -26.32
CA PHE A 14 8.32 -30.24 -26.51
C PHE A 14 8.25 -29.34 -25.26
N LEU A 15 7.07 -29.13 -24.69
CA LEU A 15 6.91 -28.31 -23.49
C LEU A 15 7.51 -28.96 -22.23
N THR A 16 7.47 -30.29 -22.11
CA THR A 16 8.16 -30.99 -21.02
C THR A 16 9.69 -30.87 -21.13
N GLN A 17 10.25 -30.89 -22.34
CA GLN A 17 11.68 -30.67 -22.57
C GLN A 17 12.08 -29.19 -22.38
N LEU A 18 11.22 -28.24 -22.76
CA LEU A 18 11.46 -26.81 -22.54
C LEU A 18 11.40 -26.43 -21.04
N GLY A 19 10.51 -27.07 -20.27
CA GLY A 19 10.38 -26.85 -18.82
C GLY A 19 11.57 -27.34 -17.99
N GLY A 20 12.39 -28.26 -18.52
CA GLY A 20 13.60 -28.75 -17.85
C GLY A 20 14.81 -27.81 -17.96
N LEU A 21 14.87 -26.94 -18.98
CA LEU A 21 15.99 -26.05 -19.24
C LEU A 21 15.90 -24.69 -18.53
N THR A 22 14.73 -24.31 -18.01
CA THR A 22 14.56 -23.05 -17.28
C THR A 22 15.00 -23.10 -15.81
N ALA A 23 15.17 -24.31 -15.24
CA ALA A 23 15.56 -24.47 -13.84
C ALA A 23 17.06 -24.24 -13.56
N ILE A 24 17.92 -24.36 -14.58
CA ILE A 24 19.38 -24.19 -14.40
C ILE A 24 19.81 -22.73 -14.61
N GLY A 25 19.09 -21.95 -15.42
CA GLY A 25 19.42 -20.54 -15.71
C GLY A 25 19.05 -19.53 -14.63
N MET A 26 18.24 -19.90 -13.63
CA MET A 26 17.84 -19.01 -12.53
C MET A 26 18.75 -19.09 -11.30
N ILE A 27 19.73 -19.99 -11.31
CA ILE A 27 20.85 -19.99 -10.35
C ILE A 27 21.98 -19.15 -11.00
N GLY A 28 21.68 -17.88 -11.28
CA GLY A 28 22.69 -16.92 -11.70
C GLY A 28 23.73 -16.68 -10.58
N PRO A 29 24.86 -16.01 -10.88
CA PRO A 29 25.98 -15.82 -9.96
C PRO A 29 25.65 -15.08 -8.65
N SER A 30 24.41 -14.65 -8.44
CA SER A 30 23.90 -13.99 -7.23
C SER A 30 23.93 -14.84 -5.95
N LEU A 31 24.15 -16.16 -6.03
CA LEU A 31 24.36 -17.01 -4.85
C LEU A 31 25.83 -17.14 -4.42
N LEU A 32 26.77 -16.66 -5.23
CA LEU A 32 28.20 -16.70 -4.94
C LEU A 32 28.78 -15.35 -4.49
N MET A 33 27.95 -14.30 -4.38
CA MET A 33 28.38 -13.11 -3.64
C MET A 33 28.33 -13.42 -2.14
N PRO A 34 29.47 -13.36 -1.43
CA PRO A 34 29.42 -13.33 0.02
C PRO A 34 28.55 -12.13 0.39
N LYS A 35 27.41 -12.39 1.04
CA LYS A 35 26.63 -11.38 1.76
C LYS A 35 27.43 -10.97 3.00
N ASN A 36 28.64 -10.46 2.79
CA ASN A 36 29.25 -9.56 3.75
C ASN A 36 28.34 -8.34 3.73
N ALA A 37 27.33 -8.43 4.58
CA ALA A 37 26.56 -7.30 5.01
C ALA A 37 27.58 -6.24 5.42
N LEU A 38 27.78 -5.26 4.56
CA LEU A 38 28.12 -3.91 5.01
C LEU A 38 26.88 -3.32 5.70
N ALA A 39 26.29 -4.08 6.63
CA ALA A 39 25.75 -3.51 7.84
C ALA A 39 26.98 -3.23 8.71
N GLN A 40 27.83 -2.31 8.24
CA GLN A 40 28.64 -1.56 9.17
C GLN A 40 27.61 -0.76 9.95
N GLY A 41 27.20 -1.34 11.07
CA GLY A 41 26.45 -0.66 12.10
C GLY A 41 27.31 0.47 12.61
N SER A 42 27.35 1.57 11.89
CA SER A 42 27.50 2.88 12.50
C SER A 42 26.15 3.20 13.14
N ALA A 43 25.85 2.50 14.24
CA ALA A 43 25.50 3.21 15.47
C ALA A 43 26.75 4.03 15.89
N GLY A 44 27.18 4.92 15.00
CA GLY A 44 28.36 5.72 15.16
C GLY A 44 27.91 6.95 15.91
N SER A 45 28.23 6.99 17.20
CA SER A 45 28.54 8.25 17.86
C SER A 45 29.57 8.96 16.99
N GLY A 46 29.14 9.93 16.20
CA GLY A 46 29.90 10.39 15.05
C GLY A 46 29.14 11.39 14.18
N LEU A 47 29.91 12.32 13.64
CA LEU A 47 29.45 13.37 12.74
C LEU A 47 29.43 12.86 11.30
N GLN A 48 28.27 12.93 10.65
CA GLN A 48 28.10 12.69 9.22
C GLN A 48 27.68 14.02 8.57
N GLU A 49 28.59 14.64 7.83
CA GLU A 49 28.33 15.87 7.10
C GLU A 49 28.08 15.63 5.62
N GLY A 50 27.34 16.53 4.98
CA GLY A 50 27.26 16.59 3.51
C GLY A 50 26.32 15.58 2.84
N LEU A 51 25.47 14.88 3.60
CA LEU A 51 24.52 13.91 3.06
C LEU A 51 23.53 14.60 2.10
N LEU A 52 23.57 14.24 0.82
CA LEU A 52 22.70 14.84 -0.20
C LEU A 52 21.29 14.27 -0.11
N THR A 53 20.30 15.14 0.04
CA THR A 53 18.88 14.78 -0.06
C THR A 53 18.06 15.95 -0.59
N GLY A 54 16.75 15.75 -0.81
CA GLY A 54 15.87 16.74 -1.39
C GLY A 54 14.54 16.88 -0.65
N SER A 55 13.95 18.06 -0.75
CA SER A 55 12.63 18.40 -0.20
C SER A 55 11.90 19.36 -1.14
N HIS A 56 10.65 19.72 -0.80
CA HIS A 56 9.93 20.80 -1.51
C HIS A 56 10.62 22.17 -1.41
N TRP A 57 11.50 22.36 -0.43
CA TRP A 57 12.26 23.61 -0.25
C TRP A 57 13.62 23.60 -0.97
N GLY A 58 13.95 22.53 -1.71
CA GLY A 58 15.17 22.40 -2.49
C GLY A 58 16.02 21.18 -2.12
N ALA A 59 17.14 21.05 -2.83
CA ALA A 59 18.19 20.09 -2.50
C ALA A 59 19.04 20.60 -1.33
N ILE A 60 19.44 19.70 -0.43
CA ILE A 60 20.13 20.04 0.81
C ILE A 60 21.29 19.08 1.10
N ARG A 61 22.27 19.59 1.84
CA ARG A 61 23.28 18.84 2.56
C ARG A 61 22.86 18.69 4.02
N ALA A 62 22.48 17.49 4.42
CA ALA A 62 22.13 17.18 5.79
C ALA A 62 23.40 16.89 6.61
N THR A 63 23.40 17.37 7.85
CA THR A 63 24.38 17.04 8.88
C THR A 63 23.68 16.22 9.97
N VAL A 64 24.21 15.05 10.24
CA VAL A 64 23.73 14.13 11.26
C VAL A 64 24.82 13.97 12.32
N MET A 65 24.47 14.15 13.59
CA MET A 65 25.38 13.97 14.72
C MET A 65 24.71 13.01 15.69
N ASP A 66 25.41 11.94 16.05
CA ASP A 66 24.92 10.90 16.98
C ASP A 66 23.54 10.35 16.58
N GLY A 67 23.36 10.10 15.28
CA GLY A 67 22.12 9.59 14.71
C GLY A 67 20.96 10.60 14.66
N ARG A 68 21.20 11.87 15.02
CA ARG A 68 20.21 12.94 14.98
C ARG A 68 20.48 13.91 13.84
N PHE A 69 19.44 14.27 13.09
CA PHE A 69 19.52 15.31 12.07
C PHE A 69 19.56 16.68 12.75
N VAL A 70 20.70 17.37 12.64
CA VAL A 70 20.97 18.59 13.42
C VAL A 70 21.04 19.85 12.56
N ALA A 71 21.40 19.74 11.28
CA ALA A 71 21.48 20.91 10.40
C ALA A 71 21.23 20.55 8.94
N ALA A 72 20.64 21.48 8.21
CA ALA A 72 20.47 21.42 6.76
C ALA A 72 21.11 22.65 6.12
N LYS A 73 22.04 22.43 5.20
CA LYS A 73 22.61 23.50 4.37
C LYS A 73 22.04 23.39 2.95
N PRO A 74 21.79 24.50 2.25
CA PRO A 74 21.39 24.43 0.86
C PRO A 74 22.46 23.75 0.00
N PHE A 75 22.02 23.10 -1.08
CA PHE A 75 22.92 22.52 -2.06
C PHE A 75 23.78 23.59 -2.74
N GLU A 76 25.05 23.28 -2.98
CA GLU A 76 26.07 24.28 -3.34
C GLU A 76 25.80 24.95 -4.70
N MET A 77 25.07 24.28 -5.59
CA MET A 77 24.72 24.80 -6.92
C MET A 77 23.41 25.61 -6.94
N ASP A 78 22.67 25.68 -5.84
CA ASP A 78 21.46 26.50 -5.73
C ASP A 78 21.85 27.98 -5.51
N LYS A 79 21.60 28.82 -6.51
CA LYS A 79 21.94 30.25 -6.47
C LYS A 79 20.99 31.07 -5.59
N TYR A 80 19.77 30.58 -5.35
CA TYR A 80 18.72 31.33 -4.64
C TYR A 80 17.99 30.43 -3.63
N PRO A 81 18.70 29.90 -2.63
CA PRO A 81 18.14 28.89 -1.75
C PRO A 81 17.07 29.45 -0.81
N SER A 82 16.09 28.61 -0.47
CA SER A 82 15.04 28.98 0.47
C SER A 82 15.59 29.10 1.90
N LYS A 83 15.25 30.20 2.58
CA LYS A 83 15.56 30.38 4.02
C LYS A 83 14.89 29.31 4.91
N MET A 84 13.81 28.69 4.43
CA MET A 84 13.08 27.65 5.15
C MET A 84 13.88 26.36 5.37
N ILE A 85 14.94 26.13 4.59
CA ILE A 85 15.82 24.96 4.72
C ILE A 85 16.36 24.83 6.15
N ALA A 86 16.66 25.95 6.81
CA ALA A 86 17.17 25.96 8.18
C ALA A 86 16.22 25.31 9.20
N GLY A 87 14.90 25.31 8.94
CA GLY A 87 13.88 24.73 9.83
C GLY A 87 13.63 23.23 9.62
N LEU A 88 14.31 22.58 8.67
CA LEU A 88 14.10 21.16 8.36
C LEU A 88 14.39 20.22 9.54
N PRO A 89 15.44 20.42 10.36
CA PRO A 89 15.66 19.60 11.56
C PRO A 89 14.49 19.67 12.56
N ASP A 90 13.92 20.86 12.76
CA ASP A 90 12.79 21.07 13.67
C ASP A 90 11.51 20.39 13.16
N HIS A 91 11.34 20.28 11.84
CA HIS A 91 10.24 19.51 11.26
C HIS A 91 10.29 18.02 11.64
N VAL A 92 11.50 17.45 11.79
CA VAL A 92 11.68 16.06 12.19
C VAL A 92 11.49 15.89 13.70
N HIS A 93 11.98 16.84 14.49
CA HIS A 93 12.14 16.70 15.94
C HIS A 93 11.24 17.58 16.81
N GLY A 94 10.30 18.32 16.21
CA GLY A 94 9.40 19.22 16.92
C GLY A 94 8.52 18.54 17.98
N THR A 95 8.06 19.31 18.96
CA THR A 95 7.22 18.83 20.07
C THR A 95 5.89 18.26 19.61
N ALA A 96 5.35 18.76 18.49
CA ALA A 96 4.12 18.29 17.85
C ALA A 96 4.28 16.96 17.08
N ARG A 97 5.46 16.33 17.08
CA ARG A 97 5.69 15.06 16.39
C ARG A 97 4.80 13.96 16.97
N ILE A 98 4.00 13.32 16.11
CA ILE A 98 3.20 12.14 16.45
C ILE A 98 4.15 10.97 16.75
N ARG A 99 4.14 10.48 17.99
CA ARG A 99 5.09 9.45 18.48
C ARG A 99 4.55 8.02 18.40
N TYR A 100 3.24 7.84 18.55
CA TYR A 100 2.60 6.54 18.68
C TYR A 100 1.26 6.51 17.94
N PRO A 101 0.77 5.31 17.55
CA PRO A 101 -0.62 5.13 17.17
C PRO A 101 -1.56 5.50 18.32
N MET A 102 -2.59 6.26 18.00
CA MET A 102 -3.55 6.79 18.97
C MET A 102 -4.97 6.59 18.45
N VAL A 103 -5.92 6.33 19.34
CA VAL A 103 -7.34 6.15 19.01
C VAL A 103 -8.17 7.07 19.91
N ARG A 104 -9.17 7.75 19.34
CA ARG A 104 -10.09 8.60 20.10
C ARG A 104 -10.86 7.76 21.13
N ILE A 105 -10.95 8.22 22.37
CA ILE A 105 -11.47 7.43 23.51
C ILE A 105 -12.86 6.84 23.22
N ASP A 106 -13.82 7.65 22.79
CA ASP A 106 -15.19 7.16 22.58
C ASP A 106 -15.28 6.22 21.37
N TRP A 107 -14.46 6.44 20.34
CA TRP A 107 -14.35 5.51 19.21
C TRP A 107 -13.74 4.17 19.60
N MET A 108 -12.75 4.17 20.49
CA MET A 108 -12.16 2.93 21.01
C MET A 108 -13.21 2.05 21.71
N ARG A 109 -14.12 2.68 22.48
CA ARG A 109 -15.18 1.98 23.24
C ARG A 109 -16.37 1.56 22.39
N LYS A 110 -16.84 2.41 21.47
CA LYS A 110 -18.12 2.25 20.77
C LYS A 110 -17.99 2.06 19.26
N ARG A 111 -16.78 2.11 18.71
CA ARG A 111 -16.51 1.98 17.27
C ARG A 111 -17.36 2.96 16.44
N HIS A 112 -17.97 2.49 15.37
CA HIS A 112 -18.85 3.26 14.49
C HIS A 112 -20.11 3.83 15.19
N LEU A 113 -20.45 3.38 16.41
CA LEU A 113 -21.53 3.92 17.24
C LEU A 113 -21.06 5.03 18.21
N SER A 114 -19.81 5.46 18.09
CA SER A 114 -19.27 6.57 18.88
C SER A 114 -19.91 7.91 18.54
N ASP A 115 -19.99 8.78 19.55
CA ASP A 115 -20.50 10.14 19.41
C ASP A 115 -19.53 10.98 18.55
N THR A 116 -20.02 11.50 17.45
CA THR A 116 -19.23 12.29 16.49
C THR A 116 -19.08 13.75 16.90
N THR A 117 -19.91 14.25 17.82
CA THR A 117 -19.83 15.63 18.31
C THR A 117 -18.59 15.87 19.17
N GLN A 118 -18.02 14.81 19.76
CA GLN A 118 -16.80 14.86 20.57
C GLN A 118 -15.51 14.92 19.73
N ARG A 119 -15.57 14.98 18.38
CA ARG A 119 -14.37 15.14 17.55
C ARG A 119 -13.75 16.53 17.77
N GLY A 120 -12.46 16.58 18.07
CA GLY A 120 -11.72 17.82 18.32
C GLY A 120 -11.42 18.10 19.79
N ASP A 121 -11.91 17.27 20.71
CA ASP A 121 -11.67 17.40 22.17
C ASP A 121 -10.28 16.96 22.63
N ASN A 122 -9.43 16.49 21.71
CA ASN A 122 -8.05 16.03 21.90
C ASN A 122 -7.86 14.88 22.92
N ARG A 123 -8.89 14.07 23.19
CA ARG A 123 -8.77 12.91 24.08
C ARG A 123 -8.50 11.62 23.32
N PHE A 124 -7.30 11.08 23.51
CA PHE A 124 -6.83 9.86 22.84
C PHE A 124 -6.24 8.84 23.82
N VAL A 125 -6.32 7.57 23.43
CA VAL A 125 -5.62 6.46 24.08
C VAL A 125 -4.54 5.93 23.14
N ARG A 126 -3.37 5.63 23.70
CA ARG A 126 -2.27 4.98 22.96
C ARG A 126 -2.59 3.51 22.77
N VAL A 127 -2.32 3.00 21.57
CA VAL A 127 -2.50 1.58 21.21
C VAL A 127 -1.22 1.02 20.59
N THR A 128 -1.17 -0.31 20.42
CA THR A 128 -0.10 -0.96 19.66
C THR A 128 -0.31 -0.78 18.16
N TRP A 129 0.73 -1.02 17.36
CA TRP A 129 0.60 -1.01 15.90
C TRP A 129 -0.35 -2.12 15.41
N ASP A 130 -0.26 -3.32 15.98
CA ASP A 130 -1.14 -4.45 15.62
C ASP A 130 -2.60 -4.12 15.90
N GLU A 131 -2.88 -3.52 17.06
CA GLU A 131 -4.21 -3.07 17.40
C GLU A 131 -4.70 -1.98 16.42
N ALA A 132 -3.91 -0.94 16.17
CA ALA A 132 -4.28 0.12 15.23
C ALA A 132 -4.57 -0.41 13.81
N LEU A 133 -3.77 -1.34 13.31
CA LEU A 133 -3.96 -1.94 11.98
C LEU A 133 -5.19 -2.86 11.94
N ASN A 134 -5.44 -3.62 13.00
CA ASN A 134 -6.65 -4.43 13.12
C ASN A 134 -7.91 -3.56 13.14
N LEU A 135 -7.90 -2.45 13.89
CA LEU A 135 -8.98 -1.47 13.93
C LEU A 135 -9.28 -0.88 12.54
N PHE A 136 -8.22 -0.48 11.85
CA PHE A 136 -8.30 0.06 10.50
C PHE A 136 -8.90 -0.96 9.51
N TYR A 137 -8.41 -2.20 9.52
CA TYR A 137 -8.90 -3.26 8.65
C TYR A 137 -10.37 -3.60 8.92
N GLN A 138 -10.75 -3.77 10.19
CA GLN A 138 -12.13 -4.09 10.58
C GLN A 138 -13.13 -3.04 10.08
N GLU A 139 -12.82 -1.75 10.20
CA GLU A 139 -13.70 -0.71 9.68
C GLU A 139 -13.71 -0.65 8.16
N LEU A 140 -12.55 -0.83 7.51
CA LEU A 140 -12.49 -0.89 6.06
C LEU A 140 -13.38 -2.03 5.53
N GLU A 141 -13.27 -3.21 6.13
CA GLU A 141 -14.09 -4.38 5.80
C GLU A 141 -15.58 -4.13 6.05
N ARG A 142 -15.94 -3.54 7.20
CA ARG A 142 -17.33 -3.19 7.53
C ARG A 142 -17.92 -2.25 6.49
N VAL A 143 -17.23 -1.14 6.18
CA VAL A 143 -17.72 -0.14 5.23
C VAL A 143 -17.88 -0.75 3.84
N GLN A 144 -16.92 -1.55 3.38
CA GLN A 144 -17.01 -2.20 2.08
C GLN A 144 -18.15 -3.22 2.02
N LYS A 145 -18.33 -4.06 3.05
CA LYS A 145 -19.42 -5.06 3.08
C LYS A 145 -20.80 -4.42 3.18
N THR A 146 -20.95 -3.34 3.95
CA THR A 146 -22.25 -2.72 4.22
C THR A 146 -22.67 -1.75 3.12
N TYR A 147 -21.76 -0.92 2.61
CA TYR A 147 -22.10 0.19 1.70
C TYR A 147 -21.43 0.06 0.32
N GLY A 148 -20.46 -0.82 0.17
CA GLY A 148 -19.72 -1.00 -1.07
C GLY A 148 -18.62 0.04 -1.29
N PRO A 149 -17.92 -0.04 -2.44
CA PRO A 149 -16.72 0.77 -2.72
C PRO A 149 -17.01 2.28 -2.85
N SER A 150 -18.24 2.67 -3.18
CA SER A 150 -18.63 4.09 -3.31
C SER A 150 -18.67 4.85 -1.98
N ALA A 151 -18.64 4.16 -0.85
CA ALA A 151 -18.63 4.77 0.48
C ALA A 151 -17.21 5.09 1.01
N LEU A 152 -16.17 4.83 0.22
CA LEU A 152 -14.78 5.13 0.57
C LEU A 152 -14.27 6.32 -0.24
N LEU A 153 -13.77 7.32 0.47
CA LEU A 153 -13.09 8.48 -0.09
C LEU A 153 -11.65 8.54 0.42
N SER A 154 -10.69 8.61 -0.48
CA SER A 154 -9.28 8.87 -0.16
C SER A 154 -8.94 10.34 -0.37
N GLY A 155 -8.12 10.91 0.50
CA GLY A 155 -7.63 12.29 0.36
C GLY A 155 -6.30 12.38 -0.40
N THR A 156 -6.06 13.54 -1.00
CA THR A 156 -4.77 13.93 -1.60
C THR A 156 -4.34 15.29 -1.05
N GLY A 157 -3.05 15.58 -1.07
CA GLY A 157 -2.55 16.89 -0.65
C GLY A 157 -1.05 17.06 -0.90
N TRP A 158 -0.50 18.16 -0.40
CA TRP A 158 0.95 18.43 -0.41
C TRP A 158 1.68 17.51 0.59
N GLN A 159 1.90 16.27 0.16
CA GLN A 159 2.79 15.30 0.81
C GLN A 159 4.26 15.61 0.51
N SER A 160 5.20 14.91 1.14
CA SER A 160 6.64 15.02 0.84
C SER A 160 7.00 14.55 -0.58
N THR A 161 8.12 15.05 -1.11
CA THR A 161 8.68 14.62 -2.39
C THR A 161 9.19 13.17 -2.32
N GLY A 162 9.01 12.42 -3.41
CA GLY A 162 9.55 11.06 -3.53
C GLY A 162 8.72 10.17 -4.47
N MET A 163 9.40 9.35 -5.27
CA MET A 163 8.73 8.41 -6.18
C MET A 163 8.17 7.19 -5.44
N LEU A 164 8.97 6.62 -4.51
CA LEU A 164 8.60 5.41 -3.78
C LEU A 164 7.68 5.71 -2.58
N HIS A 165 8.08 6.63 -1.71
CA HIS A 165 7.31 7.02 -0.52
C HIS A 165 6.24 8.07 -0.85
N ASN A 166 5.43 7.78 -1.87
CA ASN A 166 4.29 8.60 -2.28
C ASN A 166 3.05 8.17 -1.48
N ALA A 167 2.72 8.90 -0.41
CA ALA A 167 1.67 8.51 0.53
C ALA A 167 0.27 8.37 -0.11
N SER A 168 -0.15 9.36 -0.92
CA SER A 168 -1.43 9.32 -1.63
C SER A 168 -1.50 8.15 -2.63
N GLY A 169 -0.42 7.91 -3.38
CA GLY A 169 -0.34 6.78 -4.31
C GLY A 169 -0.37 5.42 -3.61
N MET A 170 0.36 5.28 -2.51
CA MET A 170 0.36 4.07 -1.68
C MET A 170 -1.02 3.81 -1.05
N LEU A 171 -1.67 4.85 -0.51
CA LEU A 171 -3.02 4.75 0.04
C LEU A 171 -4.05 4.37 -1.03
N ALA A 172 -4.00 5.03 -2.19
CA ALA A 172 -4.88 4.70 -3.31
C ALA A 172 -4.69 3.25 -3.78
N ARG A 173 -3.45 2.76 -3.83
CA ARG A 173 -3.15 1.36 -4.16
C ARG A 173 -3.69 0.38 -3.11
N ALA A 174 -3.65 0.76 -1.82
CA ALA A 174 -4.14 -0.09 -0.74
C ALA A 174 -5.68 -0.13 -0.67
N LEU A 175 -6.35 1.01 -0.88
CA LEU A 175 -7.81 1.10 -0.83
C LEU A 175 -8.49 0.65 -2.13
N PHE A 176 -7.84 0.89 -3.26
CA PHE A 176 -8.32 0.57 -4.60
C PHE A 176 -7.28 -0.25 -5.37
N PRO A 177 -6.92 -1.45 -4.87
CA PRO A 177 -6.07 -2.36 -5.64
C PRO A 177 -6.71 -2.53 -7.01
N ALA A 178 -5.93 -2.24 -8.06
CA ALA A 178 -6.35 -2.01 -9.45
C ALA A 178 -7.69 -2.67 -9.81
N ARG A 179 -8.60 -1.87 -10.39
CA ARG A 179 -9.95 -2.17 -10.93
C ARG A 179 -10.06 -3.50 -11.73
N GLY A 180 -9.79 -4.66 -11.15
CA GLY A 180 -9.50 -5.85 -11.97
C GLY A 180 -9.14 -7.16 -11.27
N ILE A 181 -9.19 -7.29 -9.93
CA ILE A 181 -9.23 -8.61 -9.29
C ILE A 181 -10.36 -8.63 -8.25
N GLY A 182 -11.54 -9.08 -8.70
CA GLY A 182 -12.41 -9.90 -7.86
C GLY A 182 -13.28 -9.27 -6.78
N TRP A 183 -13.79 -8.04 -6.94
CA TRP A 183 -14.94 -7.59 -6.14
C TRP A 183 -16.14 -7.27 -7.04
N HIS A 184 -16.40 -8.15 -8.00
CA HIS A 184 -17.67 -8.14 -8.70
C HIS A 184 -18.76 -8.55 -7.73
N ARG A 185 -19.64 -7.58 -7.47
CA ARG A 185 -21.01 -7.76 -6.99
C ARG A 185 -21.65 -8.92 -7.75
N ARG A 186 -21.57 -10.16 -7.24
CA ARG A 186 -22.47 -11.25 -7.62
C ARG A 186 -23.81 -10.92 -6.96
N ARG A 187 -24.48 -9.89 -7.47
CA ARG A 187 -25.93 -9.79 -7.37
C ARG A 187 -26.41 -11.01 -8.14
N LEU A 188 -26.74 -12.08 -7.41
CA LEU A 188 -27.43 -13.22 -7.96
C LEU A 188 -28.62 -12.64 -8.74
N LEU A 189 -28.50 -12.69 -10.06
CA LEU A 189 -29.64 -12.65 -10.93
C LEU A 189 -30.49 -13.84 -10.46
N HIS A 190 -31.66 -13.56 -9.89
CA HIS A 190 -32.75 -14.53 -9.99
C HIS A 190 -33.09 -14.64 -11.47
N GLY A 191 -32.28 -15.42 -12.18
CA GLY A 191 -32.62 -16.00 -13.46
C GLY A 191 -33.68 -17.04 -13.19
N ARG A 192 -34.92 -16.65 -13.45
CA ARG A 192 -36.04 -17.55 -13.68
C ARG A 192 -35.57 -18.58 -14.73
N GLY A 193 -35.41 -19.84 -14.32
CA GLY A 193 -35.09 -20.94 -15.22
C GLY A 193 -36.30 -21.25 -16.13
N PRO A 194 -36.09 -21.85 -17.32
CA PRO A 194 -37.17 -22.24 -18.21
C PRO A 194 -37.84 -23.50 -17.64
N GLY A 195 -38.97 -23.32 -16.97
CA GLY A 195 -39.72 -24.44 -16.40
C GLY A 195 -40.93 -24.08 -15.54
N ASP A 196 -41.50 -22.88 -15.66
CA ASP A 196 -42.77 -22.57 -14.99
C ASP A 196 -43.94 -23.12 -15.84
N PRO A 197 -44.81 -23.98 -15.29
CA PRO A 197 -45.96 -24.50 -16.00
C PRO A 197 -46.94 -23.38 -16.34
N ALA A 198 -47.47 -23.44 -17.56
CA ALA A 198 -48.49 -22.53 -18.06
C ALA A 198 -49.69 -22.51 -17.09
N THR A 199 -49.90 -21.39 -16.41
CA THR A 199 -51.20 -21.07 -15.82
C THR A 199 -52.18 -20.84 -16.97
N SER A 200 -52.92 -21.88 -17.33
CA SER A 200 -54.13 -21.78 -18.14
C SER A 200 -55.15 -20.93 -17.38
N ARG A 201 -55.35 -19.68 -17.79
CA ARG A 201 -56.59 -18.97 -17.47
C ARG A 201 -57.65 -19.51 -18.39
N GLY A 202 -58.53 -20.34 -17.83
CA GLY A 202 -59.77 -20.75 -18.46
C GLY A 202 -60.64 -19.53 -18.72
N SER A 203 -61.13 -19.46 -19.95
CA SER A 203 -62.33 -18.74 -20.34
C SER A 203 -63.55 -19.60 -20.00
N ASP A 204 -64.40 -19.10 -19.11
CA ASP A 204 -65.84 -19.34 -18.97
C ASP A 204 -66.30 -18.35 -17.89
N GLY A 205 -67.35 -17.54 -17.99
CA GLY A 205 -68.58 -17.66 -18.77
C GLY A 205 -69.73 -17.39 -17.78
N SER A 206 -70.42 -16.25 -17.94
CA SER A 206 -71.78 -15.92 -17.45
C SER A 206 -72.17 -16.17 -15.97
N LEU A 207 -72.42 -15.07 -15.24
CA LEU A 207 -73.76 -14.56 -14.86
C LEU A 207 -73.61 -13.16 -14.22
#